data_AF-A0A913ZW89-F1
#
_entry.id   AF-A0A913ZW89-F1
#
_cell.length_a   1.000
_cell.length_b   1.000
_cell.length_c   1.000
_cell.angle_alpha   90.00
_cell.angle_beta   90.00
_cell.angle_gamma   90.00
#
_symmetry.space_group_name_H-M   'P 1'
#
loop_
_entity.id
_entity.type
_entity.pdbx_description
1 polymer ?
#
loop_
_entity_poly.entity_id
_entity_poly.type
_entity_poly.pdbx_seq_one_letter_code
_entity_poly.pdbx_strand_id
1 'polypeptide(L)'
;MEDSPVELELDPPTSQRAAPHKITSGGRKFNTRALTVKDIERVVQFISSYAEEHALVIPGRVSGVKCQDPRVRLLPSSETKSSVWRKYQTYMGDMNSTRRLSGDPDFCIVKQVTFTKLWSQYCPFVLTTRPKTDLCWVCQRNNSLVYQSANQLDGEKLAQLRRQEEHLRVVNMERDLYRSMVADCKQAVGEEHLGLHQPASRRGTAHYSFDFAQQVHYPHNPNQPGPMYFLCPRKCGIFGVCCEGIPEQVNYLVDEGMSSSKGSNAVLSYLHHFFLHYGLGEENVELHCDNCSGQNKNNFVMWYFVWRTLHGFHDNVAVNFLIAGHTKFSPDWCFGLLKQRYRKCVVSCLGDLEEVVRTSTRSGV
;
A
#
# COMPACT_ATOMS: atom_id res chain seq x y z
N MET A 1 5.35 7.30 -77.18
CA MET A 1 4.75 8.13 -78.25
C MET A 1 3.45 8.65 -77.68
N GLU A 2 3.24 9.92 -77.39
CA GLU A 2 3.99 11.17 -77.35
C GLU A 2 3.23 11.99 -76.28
N ASP A 3 3.92 12.69 -75.38
CA ASP A 3 3.68 14.12 -75.21
C ASP A 3 4.64 14.75 -74.20
N SER A 4 5.08 15.94 -74.58
CA SER A 4 6.22 16.72 -74.12
C SER A 4 6.00 17.43 -72.77
N PRO A 5 7.07 17.87 -72.08
CA PRO A 5 7.00 18.42 -70.73
C PRO A 5 6.64 19.92 -70.73
N VAL A 6 5.83 20.33 -69.76
CA VAL A 6 5.52 21.74 -69.45
C VAL A 6 6.49 22.24 -68.40
N GLU A 7 7.22 23.32 -68.72
CA GLU A 7 8.13 24.04 -67.84
C GLU A 7 7.38 24.66 -66.64
N LEU A 8 7.94 24.48 -65.45
CA LEU A 8 7.51 25.10 -64.20
C LEU A 8 8.35 26.38 -63.97
N GLU A 9 7.78 27.54 -64.28
CA GLU A 9 8.30 28.83 -63.84
C GLU A 9 7.99 29.04 -62.34
N LEU A 10 9.03 29.41 -61.59
CA LEU A 10 8.99 29.70 -60.15
C LEU A 10 8.72 31.19 -59.93
N ASP A 11 7.58 31.53 -59.32
CA ASP A 11 7.30 32.88 -58.84
C ASP A 11 7.99 33.17 -57.47
N PRO A 12 8.49 34.39 -57.23
CA PRO A 12 9.24 34.76 -56.01
C PRO A 12 8.32 35.09 -54.81
N PRO A 13 8.86 35.10 -53.56
CA PRO A 13 8.05 35.10 -52.35
C PRO A 13 7.53 36.49 -51.95
N THR A 14 6.22 36.58 -51.69
CA THR A 14 5.53 37.79 -51.24
C THR A 14 5.81 38.08 -49.77
N SER A 15 6.45 39.21 -49.46
CA SER A 15 6.60 39.72 -48.09
C SER A 15 5.32 40.43 -47.63
N GLN A 16 4.66 39.95 -46.59
CA GLN A 16 3.66 40.73 -45.84
C GLN A 16 4.15 40.96 -44.41
N ARG A 17 4.36 42.24 -44.08
CA ARG A 17 4.69 42.72 -42.73
C ARG A 17 3.46 42.60 -41.82
N ALA A 18 3.57 41.87 -40.72
CA ALA A 18 2.53 41.75 -39.69
C ALA A 18 2.43 43.04 -38.85
N ALA A 19 1.20 43.55 -38.66
CA ALA A 19 0.90 44.65 -37.75
C ALA A 19 0.96 44.18 -36.28
N PRO A 20 1.34 45.05 -35.31
CA PRO A 20 1.54 44.64 -33.93
C PRO A 20 0.21 44.38 -33.21
N HIS A 21 0.12 43.23 -32.53
CA HIS A 21 -0.96 42.87 -31.62
C HIS A 21 -1.07 43.88 -30.46
N LYS A 22 -2.24 44.51 -30.30
CA LYS A 22 -2.57 45.28 -29.10
C LYS A 22 -2.68 44.34 -27.89
N ILE A 23 -1.78 44.50 -26.92
CA ILE A 23 -1.88 43.85 -25.61
C ILE A 23 -2.92 44.61 -24.79
N THR A 24 -4.08 43.99 -24.54
CA THR A 24 -5.04 44.48 -23.54
C THR A 24 -4.62 43.96 -22.16
N SER A 25 -4.05 44.84 -21.34
CA SER A 25 -3.61 44.53 -19.97
C SER A 25 -4.81 44.43 -19.02
N GLY A 26 -5.48 43.27 -18.99
CA GLY A 26 -6.52 42.95 -18.01
C GLY A 26 -5.92 42.53 -16.67
N GLY A 27 -5.45 43.50 -15.87
CA GLY A 27 -4.91 43.25 -14.54
C GLY A 27 -5.97 42.84 -13.51
N ARG A 28 -5.52 42.17 -12.42
CA ARG A 28 -6.32 41.66 -11.28
C ARG A 28 -7.33 42.67 -10.68
N LYS A 29 -7.12 43.97 -10.88
CA LYS A 29 -8.00 45.07 -10.44
C LYS A 29 -9.35 45.15 -11.17
N PHE A 30 -9.50 44.57 -12.36
CA PHE A 30 -10.74 44.64 -13.15
C PHE A 30 -11.55 43.33 -13.13
N ASN A 31 -11.16 42.35 -12.32
CA ASN A 31 -11.89 41.08 -12.20
C ASN A 31 -12.88 41.14 -11.03
N THR A 32 -14.15 41.43 -11.33
CA THR A 32 -15.27 41.42 -10.37
C THR A 32 -15.57 40.04 -9.76
N ARG A 33 -14.89 38.98 -10.23
CA ARG A 33 -14.95 37.62 -9.66
C ARG A 33 -13.70 37.24 -8.84
N ALA A 34 -12.80 38.18 -8.59
CA ALA A 34 -11.64 37.93 -7.74
C ALA A 34 -12.07 37.72 -6.29
N LEU A 35 -11.63 36.62 -5.68
CA LEU A 35 -11.89 36.33 -4.26
C LEU A 35 -11.30 37.42 -3.37
N THR A 36 -12.10 37.91 -2.43
CA THR A 36 -11.62 38.84 -1.40
C THR A 36 -10.82 38.08 -0.35
N VAL A 37 -9.98 38.79 0.42
CA VAL A 37 -9.23 38.20 1.54
C VAL A 37 -10.19 37.55 2.55
N LYS A 38 -11.33 38.20 2.82
CA LYS A 38 -12.37 37.66 3.71
C LYS A 38 -12.98 36.36 3.18
N ASP A 39 -13.09 36.18 1.86
CA ASP A 39 -13.57 34.92 1.27
C ASP A 39 -12.56 33.79 1.47
N ILE A 40 -11.26 34.10 1.40
CA ILE A 40 -10.20 33.13 1.66
C ILE A 40 -10.19 32.74 3.13
N GLU A 41 -10.28 33.71 4.05
CA GLU A 41 -10.32 33.46 5.50
C GLU A 41 -11.49 32.55 5.88
N ARG A 42 -12.69 32.78 5.34
CA ARG A 42 -13.85 31.91 5.61
C ARG A 42 -13.64 30.47 5.15
N VAL A 43 -13.05 30.27 3.96
CA VAL A 43 -12.71 28.93 3.48
C VAL A 43 -11.70 28.24 4.39
N VAL A 44 -10.65 28.95 4.80
CA VAL A 44 -9.61 28.42 5.69
C VAL A 44 -10.17 28.09 7.07
N GLN A 45 -11.03 28.97 7.61
CA GLN A 45 -11.70 28.77 8.88
C GLN A 45 -12.62 27.55 8.83
N PHE A 46 -13.44 27.41 7.77
CA PHE A 46 -14.29 26.24 7.58
C PHE A 46 -13.45 24.95 7.56
N ILE A 47 -12.37 24.90 6.76
CA ILE A 47 -11.52 23.70 6.67
C ILE A 47 -10.88 23.38 8.03
N SER A 48 -10.42 24.39 8.76
CA SER A 48 -9.75 24.21 10.05
C SER A 48 -10.72 23.71 11.12
N SER A 49 -11.90 24.34 11.27
CA SER A 49 -12.94 23.90 12.20
C SER A 49 -13.47 22.50 11.85
N TYR A 50 -13.68 22.24 10.56
CA TYR A 50 -14.08 20.91 10.09
C TYR A 50 -13.04 19.83 10.42
N ALA A 51 -11.75 20.17 10.33
CA ALA A 51 -10.67 19.28 10.72
C ALA A 51 -10.56 19.10 12.23
N GLU A 52 -10.82 20.12 13.03
CA GLU A 52 -10.85 19.99 14.49
C GLU A 52 -11.96 19.04 14.95
N GLU A 53 -13.12 19.08 14.29
CA GLU A 53 -14.26 18.24 14.64
C GLU A 53 -14.14 16.79 14.12
N HIS A 54 -13.60 16.60 12.92
CA HIS A 54 -13.66 15.32 12.23
C HIS A 54 -12.32 14.62 11.99
N ALA A 55 -11.19 15.22 12.37
CA ALA A 55 -9.88 14.64 12.09
C ALA A 55 -9.31 13.82 13.25
N LEU A 56 -8.61 12.74 12.87
CA LEU A 56 -7.78 11.91 13.73
C LEU A 56 -6.56 12.72 14.20
N VAL A 57 -6.43 12.93 15.52
CA VAL A 57 -5.17 13.35 16.15
C VAL A 57 -4.43 12.08 16.58
N ILE A 58 -3.48 11.64 15.78
CA ILE A 58 -2.72 10.42 16.08
C ILE A 58 -1.47 10.80 16.88
N PRO A 59 -1.25 10.25 18.08
CA PRO A 59 0.07 10.24 18.69
C PRO A 59 0.96 9.28 17.88
N GLY A 60 1.92 9.81 17.14
CA GLY A 60 2.93 9.01 16.41
C GLY A 60 2.87 9.10 14.89
N ARG A 61 3.69 8.28 14.22
CA ARG A 61 4.08 8.43 12.80
C ARG A 61 2.99 7.98 11.83
N VAL A 62 2.63 8.84 10.88
CA VAL A 62 1.67 8.54 9.82
C VAL A 62 2.42 8.32 8.50
N SER A 63 2.23 7.16 7.87
CA SER A 63 2.89 6.81 6.61
C SER A 63 2.60 7.87 5.53
N GLY A 64 3.66 8.47 4.98
CA GLY A 64 3.58 9.51 3.93
C GLY A 64 3.46 10.95 4.45
N VAL A 65 3.45 11.16 5.77
CA VAL A 65 3.41 12.49 6.40
C VAL A 65 4.67 12.67 7.23
N LYS A 66 5.41 13.78 7.02
CA LYS A 66 6.54 14.14 7.89
C LYS A 66 5.97 14.55 9.25
N CYS A 67 5.89 13.57 10.15
CA CYS A 67 5.07 13.56 11.36
C CYS A 67 5.61 14.42 12.52
N GLN A 68 6.24 15.56 12.24
CA GLN A 68 6.77 16.46 13.27
C GLN A 68 5.97 17.77 13.42
N ASP A 69 5.00 18.06 12.55
CA ASP A 69 4.14 19.24 12.74
C ASP A 69 2.97 18.88 13.68
N PRO A 70 2.88 19.45 14.90
CA PRO A 70 1.82 19.17 15.87
C PRO A 70 0.42 19.62 15.40
N ARG A 71 0.33 20.40 14.31
CA ARG A 71 -0.93 20.85 13.72
C ARG A 71 -1.54 19.84 12.75
N VAL A 72 -0.88 18.71 12.49
CA VAL A 72 -1.42 17.70 11.56
C VAL A 72 -2.78 17.20 12.05
N ARG A 73 -3.75 17.19 11.14
CA ARG A 73 -5.11 16.71 11.34
C ARG A 73 -5.44 15.74 10.21
N LEU A 74 -5.80 14.50 10.53
CA LEU A 74 -6.08 13.46 9.53
C LEU A 74 -7.58 13.15 9.38
N LEU A 75 -8.20 13.61 8.30
CA LEU A 75 -9.58 13.27 7.98
C LEU A 75 -9.73 11.80 7.54
N PRO A 76 -10.87 11.13 7.82
CA PRO A 76 -11.17 9.79 7.31
C PRO A 76 -11.11 9.70 5.78
N SER A 77 -10.88 8.51 5.22
CA SER A 77 -10.73 8.34 3.77
C SER A 77 -12.00 8.62 2.98
N SER A 78 -13.17 8.57 3.63
CA SER A 78 -14.46 9.00 3.09
C SER A 78 -14.53 10.53 2.91
N GLU A 79 -13.78 11.29 3.70
CA GLU A 79 -13.76 12.75 3.71
C GLU A 79 -12.73 13.30 2.71
N THR A 80 -12.97 13.00 1.44
CA THR A 80 -12.21 13.57 0.33
C THR A 80 -12.41 15.09 0.24
N LYS A 81 -11.45 15.81 -0.34
CA LYS A 81 -11.58 17.27 -0.58
C LYS A 81 -12.89 17.63 -1.30
N SER A 82 -13.34 16.76 -2.20
CA SER A 82 -14.64 16.88 -2.90
C SER A 82 -15.84 16.68 -1.99
N SER A 83 -15.78 15.74 -1.03
CA SER A 83 -16.83 15.54 -0.03
C SER A 83 -16.95 16.75 0.89
N VAL A 84 -15.82 17.19 1.44
CA VAL A 84 -15.78 18.35 2.34
C VAL A 84 -16.20 19.64 1.62
N TRP A 85 -15.85 19.80 0.35
CA TRP A 85 -16.36 20.91 -0.47
C TRP A 85 -17.89 20.89 -0.62
N ARG A 86 -18.52 19.71 -0.80
CA ARG A 86 -19.99 19.62 -0.84
C ARG A 86 -20.60 20.07 0.49
N LYS A 87 -20.01 19.68 1.63
CA LYS A 87 -20.44 20.12 2.95
C LYS A 87 -20.25 21.64 3.14
N TYR A 88 -19.13 22.19 2.68
CA TYR A 88 -18.89 23.64 2.63
C TYR A 88 -19.95 24.37 1.80
N GLN A 89 -20.30 23.82 0.62
CA GLN A 89 -21.30 24.40 -0.25
C GLN A 89 -22.68 24.46 0.41
N THR A 90 -23.09 23.40 1.09
CA THR A 90 -24.34 23.36 1.88
C THR A 90 -24.29 24.39 3.00
N TYR A 91 -23.23 24.38 3.83
CA TYR A 91 -23.05 25.32 4.94
C TYR A 91 -23.13 26.78 4.49
N MET A 92 -22.46 27.14 3.40
CA MET A 92 -22.51 28.50 2.85
C MET A 92 -23.88 28.83 2.24
N GLY A 93 -24.58 27.85 1.69
CA GLY A 93 -25.97 28.00 1.22
C GLY A 93 -26.93 28.36 2.35
N ASP A 94 -26.78 27.72 3.51
CA ASP A 94 -27.59 27.99 4.70
C ASP A 94 -27.27 29.37 5.29
N MET A 95 -25.98 29.73 5.35
CA MET A 95 -25.56 31.07 5.77
C MET A 95 -26.10 32.16 4.85
N ASN A 96 -26.05 31.97 3.53
CA ASN A 96 -26.58 32.95 2.57
C ASN A 96 -28.11 33.08 2.69
N SER A 97 -28.82 31.98 2.90
CA SER A 97 -30.27 32.02 3.17
C SER A 97 -30.61 32.90 4.39
N THR A 98 -29.83 32.77 5.46
CA THR A 98 -29.98 33.57 6.69
C THR A 98 -29.65 35.05 6.46
N ARG A 99 -28.63 35.34 5.65
CA ARG A 99 -28.24 36.71 5.31
C ARG A 99 -29.27 37.44 4.45
N ARG A 100 -29.91 36.73 3.51
CA ARG A 100 -31.02 37.28 2.71
C ARG A 100 -32.19 37.71 3.58
N LEU A 101 -32.51 36.94 4.63
CA LEU A 101 -33.53 37.32 5.62
C LEU A 101 -33.15 38.58 6.41
N SER A 102 -31.84 38.81 6.59
CA SER A 102 -31.28 39.94 7.34
C SER A 102 -31.00 41.17 6.47
N GLY A 103 -31.33 41.13 5.17
CA GLY A 103 -31.05 42.22 4.21
C GLY A 103 -29.57 42.36 3.82
N ASP A 104 -28.75 41.37 4.18
CA ASP A 104 -27.31 41.38 4.03
C ASP A 104 -26.89 40.74 2.68
N PRO A 105 -25.81 41.20 2.03
CA PRO A 105 -25.35 40.62 0.77
C PRO A 105 -24.83 39.19 0.97
N ASP A 106 -25.10 38.34 -0.03
CA ASP A 106 -24.65 36.95 -0.09
C ASP A 106 -23.12 36.84 -0.08
N PHE A 107 -22.60 35.83 0.62
CA PHE A 107 -21.21 35.44 0.51
C PHE A 107 -20.92 34.70 -0.78
N CYS A 108 -19.71 34.88 -1.30
CA CYS A 108 -19.23 34.16 -2.47
C CYS A 108 -18.98 32.68 -2.14
N ILE A 109 -19.71 31.78 -2.81
CA ILE A 109 -19.47 30.33 -2.72
C ILE A 109 -18.35 29.96 -3.68
N VAL A 110 -17.23 29.51 -3.13
CA VAL A 110 -16.03 29.14 -3.88
C VAL A 110 -16.24 27.82 -4.63
N LYS A 111 -15.87 27.77 -5.92
CA LYS A 111 -15.89 26.54 -6.73
C LYS A 111 -14.92 25.49 -6.17
N GLN A 112 -15.23 24.21 -6.36
CA GLN A 112 -14.45 23.06 -5.85
C GLN A 112 -12.95 23.13 -6.19
N VAL A 113 -12.59 23.50 -7.42
CA VAL A 113 -11.20 23.63 -7.85
C VAL A 113 -10.47 24.68 -7.02
N THR A 114 -11.11 25.83 -6.80
CA THR A 114 -10.53 26.93 -6.03
C THR A 114 -10.46 26.59 -4.54
N PHE A 115 -11.50 25.95 -3.99
CA PHE A 115 -11.49 25.42 -2.62
C PHE A 115 -10.33 24.43 -2.39
N THR A 116 -10.11 23.51 -3.33
CA THR A 116 -9.01 22.53 -3.28
C THR A 116 -7.64 23.19 -3.35
N LYS A 117 -7.49 24.27 -4.13
CA LYS A 117 -6.26 25.08 -4.19
C LYS A 117 -6.01 25.80 -2.86
N LEU A 118 -7.03 26.49 -2.32
CA LEU A 118 -6.95 27.19 -1.05
C LEU A 118 -6.60 26.24 0.10
N TRP A 119 -7.23 25.06 0.15
CA TRP A 119 -6.86 24.01 1.10
C TRP A 119 -5.38 23.65 1.00
N SER A 120 -4.90 23.35 -0.21
CA SER A 120 -3.52 22.89 -0.40
C SER A 120 -2.50 23.98 -0.06
N GLN A 121 -2.87 25.25 -0.20
CA GLN A 121 -2.01 26.40 0.07
C GLN A 121 -2.00 26.82 1.54
N TYR A 122 -3.17 26.88 2.19
CA TYR A 122 -3.33 27.46 3.53
C TYR A 122 -3.62 26.44 4.63
N CYS A 123 -4.06 25.23 4.28
CA CYS A 123 -4.33 24.16 5.23
C CYS A 123 -3.57 22.86 4.87
N PRO A 124 -2.25 22.91 4.60
CA PRO A 124 -1.49 21.73 4.19
C PRO A 124 -1.38 20.66 5.31
N PHE A 125 -1.65 21.05 6.55
CA PHE A 125 -1.65 20.17 7.73
C PHE A 125 -2.95 19.36 7.88
N VAL A 126 -4.03 19.72 7.18
CA VAL A 126 -5.27 18.93 7.13
C VAL A 126 -5.19 17.95 5.96
N LEU A 127 -5.09 16.66 6.24
CA LEU A 127 -4.87 15.62 5.23
C LEU A 127 -5.99 14.59 5.25
N THR A 128 -6.46 14.17 4.08
CA THR A 128 -7.36 13.00 3.96
C THR A 128 -6.54 11.73 4.00
N THR A 129 -6.87 10.81 4.91
CA THR A 129 -6.25 9.48 4.96
C THR A 129 -6.53 8.72 3.66
N ARG A 130 -5.53 8.00 3.16
CA ARG A 130 -5.75 7.08 2.03
C ARG A 130 -6.51 5.84 2.53
N PRO A 131 -7.35 5.19 1.71
CA PRO A 131 -7.86 3.86 2.01
C PRO A 131 -6.67 2.94 2.34
N LYS A 132 -6.69 2.30 3.51
CA LYS A 132 -5.65 1.37 3.95
C LYS A 132 -6.22 -0.05 3.82
N THR A 133 -5.46 -0.95 3.19
CA THR A 133 -5.66 -2.39 3.28
C THR A 133 -4.83 -2.95 4.43
N ASP A 134 -5.16 -4.14 4.93
CA ASP A 134 -4.36 -4.87 5.93
C ASP A 134 -4.23 -4.13 7.27
N LEU A 135 -5.34 -3.55 7.73
CA LEU A 135 -5.40 -2.83 8.98
C LEU A 135 -5.53 -3.81 10.16
N CYS A 136 -4.73 -3.60 11.20
CA CYS A 136 -4.90 -4.31 12.46
C CYS A 136 -6.28 -3.96 13.06
N TRP A 137 -7.10 -5.00 13.25
CA TRP A 137 -8.46 -4.84 13.77
C TRP A 137 -8.47 -4.28 15.20
N VAL A 138 -7.47 -4.64 16.01
CA VAL A 138 -7.30 -4.10 17.37
C VAL A 138 -7.00 -2.60 17.31
N CYS A 139 -6.07 -2.17 16.45
CA CYS A 139 -5.83 -0.75 16.21
C CYS A 139 -7.10 -0.01 15.73
N GLN A 140 -7.86 -0.59 14.79
CA GLN A 140 -9.10 0.03 14.31
C GLN A 140 -10.11 0.19 15.45
N ARG A 141 -10.37 -0.88 16.20
CA ARG A 141 -11.32 -0.89 17.30
C ARG A 141 -10.94 0.12 18.38
N ASN A 142 -9.69 0.11 18.81
CA ASN A 142 -9.20 1.02 19.85
C ASN A 142 -9.26 2.47 19.39
N ASN A 143 -8.84 2.77 18.16
CA ASN A 143 -8.93 4.12 17.62
C ASN A 143 -10.39 4.58 17.54
N SER A 144 -11.31 3.73 17.07
CA SER A 144 -12.75 4.06 17.04
C SER A 144 -13.33 4.36 18.42
N LEU A 145 -12.92 3.62 19.45
CA LEU A 145 -13.33 3.89 20.83
C LEU A 145 -12.80 5.24 21.32
N VAL A 146 -11.52 5.53 21.05
CA VAL A 146 -10.93 6.84 21.36
C VAL A 146 -11.69 7.97 20.66
N TYR A 147 -12.15 7.79 19.40
CA TYR A 147 -13.00 8.77 18.70
C TYR A 147 -14.35 9.00 19.36
N GLN A 148 -15.03 7.92 19.74
CA GLN A 148 -16.36 8.01 20.36
C GLN A 148 -16.30 8.54 21.80
N SER A 149 -15.11 8.55 22.41
CA SER A 149 -14.90 8.99 23.78
C SER A 149 -14.89 10.51 23.98
N ALA A 150 -15.10 11.33 22.94
CA ALA A 150 -15.06 12.79 23.06
C ALA A 150 -15.94 13.34 24.21
N ASN A 151 -17.08 12.68 24.49
CA ASN A 151 -18.03 13.05 25.55
C ASN A 151 -17.97 12.14 26.81
N GLN A 152 -16.99 11.23 26.91
CA GLN A 152 -16.84 10.34 28.07
C GLN A 152 -16.03 10.99 29.21
N LEU A 153 -16.06 10.39 30.40
CA LEU A 153 -15.27 10.81 31.56
C LEU A 153 -13.76 10.60 31.29
N ASP A 154 -12.92 11.50 31.81
CA ASP A 154 -11.47 11.50 31.55
C ASP A 154 -10.77 10.19 31.91
N GLY A 155 -11.24 9.49 32.95
CA GLY A 155 -10.72 8.18 33.35
C GLY A 155 -10.93 7.08 32.30
N GLU A 156 -12.08 7.09 31.62
CA GLU A 156 -12.39 6.13 30.55
C GLU A 156 -11.57 6.41 29.28
N LYS A 157 -11.39 7.70 28.94
CA LYS A 157 -10.51 8.12 27.84
C LYS A 157 -9.08 7.67 28.09
N LEU A 158 -8.55 7.87 29.30
CA LEU A 158 -7.21 7.46 29.68
C LEU A 158 -7.03 5.94 29.57
N ALA A 159 -8.03 5.16 30.00
CA ALA A 159 -7.98 3.70 29.90
C ALA A 159 -7.97 3.20 28.44
N GLN A 160 -8.74 3.84 27.55
CA GLN A 160 -8.75 3.51 26.13
C GLN A 160 -7.42 3.86 25.45
N LEU A 161 -6.82 5.01 25.79
CA LEU A 161 -5.49 5.40 25.32
C LEU A 161 -4.41 4.41 25.77
N ARG A 162 -4.42 4.00 27.06
CA ARG A 162 -3.48 2.99 27.58
C ARG A 162 -3.59 1.65 26.84
N ARG A 163 -4.80 1.21 26.50
CA ARG A 163 -5.00 -0.02 25.71
C ARG A 163 -4.40 0.07 24.31
N GLN A 164 -4.53 1.24 23.67
CA GLN A 164 -3.92 1.46 22.36
C GLN A 164 -2.39 1.54 22.45
N GLU A 165 -1.87 2.22 23.47
CA GLU A 165 -0.43 2.33 23.72
C GLU A 165 0.19 0.95 24.00
N GLU A 166 -0.44 0.15 24.85
CA GLU A 166 0.02 -1.21 25.16
C GLU A 166 0.03 -2.11 23.93
N HIS A 167 -1.03 -2.06 23.12
CA HIS A 167 -1.06 -2.80 21.86
C HIS A 167 0.09 -2.40 20.93
N LEU A 168 0.37 -1.10 20.77
CA LEU A 168 1.49 -0.61 19.97
C LEU A 168 2.85 -0.98 20.57
N ARG A 169 2.96 -1.02 21.90
CA ARG A 169 4.17 -1.46 22.61
C ARG A 169 4.51 -2.90 22.27
N VAL A 170 3.52 -3.80 22.33
CA VAL A 170 3.69 -5.21 21.96
C VAL A 170 4.08 -5.35 20.48
N VAL A 171 3.39 -4.64 19.58
CA VAL A 171 3.72 -4.64 18.14
C VAL A 171 5.17 -4.19 17.88
N ASN A 172 5.62 -3.14 18.57
CA ASN A 172 7.01 -2.67 18.43
C ASN A 172 8.00 -3.70 18.96
N MET A 173 7.71 -4.32 20.10
CA MET A 173 8.57 -5.36 20.69
C MET A 173 8.73 -6.56 19.75
N GLU A 174 7.64 -7.06 19.17
CA GLU A 174 7.70 -8.13 18.15
C GLU A 174 8.49 -7.69 16.91
N ARG A 175 8.29 -6.44 16.47
CA ARG A 175 8.99 -5.93 15.29
C ARG A 175 10.49 -5.80 15.52
N ASP A 176 10.89 -5.40 16.71
CA ASP A 176 12.31 -5.27 17.07
C ASP A 176 12.95 -6.65 17.26
N LEU A 177 12.22 -7.63 17.80
CA LEU A 177 12.65 -9.03 17.83
C LEU A 177 12.87 -9.57 16.40
N TYR A 178 11.89 -9.43 15.51
CA TYR A 178 12.03 -9.84 14.11
C TYR A 178 13.27 -9.21 13.46
N ARG A 179 13.47 -7.89 13.62
CA ARG A 179 14.64 -7.20 13.07
C ARG A 179 15.96 -7.72 13.64
N SER A 180 16.00 -8.03 14.93
CA SER A 180 17.18 -8.62 15.57
C SER A 180 17.50 -9.97 14.95
N MET A 181 16.52 -10.87 14.87
CA MET A 181 16.69 -12.21 14.31
C MET A 181 17.13 -12.17 12.82
N VAL A 182 16.56 -11.25 12.04
CA VAL A 182 17.01 -11.02 10.65
C VAL A 182 18.47 -10.55 10.61
N ALA A 183 18.87 -9.65 11.51
CA ALA A 183 20.26 -9.17 11.56
C ALA A 183 21.24 -10.28 11.97
N ASP A 184 20.87 -11.09 12.95
CA ASP A 184 21.68 -12.22 13.43
C ASP A 184 21.81 -13.29 12.34
N CYS A 185 20.72 -13.61 11.64
CA CYS A 185 20.72 -14.54 10.51
C CYS A 185 21.62 -14.06 9.36
N LYS A 186 21.58 -12.76 9.02
CA LYS A 186 22.48 -12.19 8.00
C LYS A 186 23.95 -12.32 8.35
N GLN A 187 24.30 -12.19 9.63
CA GLN A 187 25.67 -12.37 10.09
C GLN A 187 26.09 -13.85 10.07
N ALA A 188 25.16 -14.76 10.36
CA ALA A 188 25.43 -16.20 10.43
C ALA A 188 25.53 -16.88 9.05
N VAL A 189 24.68 -16.48 8.09
CA VAL A 189 24.57 -17.14 6.78
C VAL A 189 25.62 -16.66 5.77
N GLY A 190 26.09 -15.41 5.87
CA GLY A 190 27.11 -14.87 4.96
C GLY A 190 26.66 -14.83 3.50
N GLU A 191 27.51 -15.28 2.57
CA GLU A 191 27.28 -15.30 1.11
C GLU A 191 26.81 -16.69 0.61
N GLU A 192 26.00 -17.41 1.39
CA GLU A 192 25.38 -18.66 0.93
C GLU A 192 24.18 -18.42 -0.01
N HIS A 193 23.75 -19.47 -0.69
CA HIS A 193 22.61 -19.49 -1.60
C HIS A 193 21.67 -20.63 -1.25
N LEU A 194 20.37 -20.47 -1.51
CA LEU A 194 19.40 -21.55 -1.32
C LEU A 194 19.69 -22.70 -2.28
N GLY A 195 19.58 -23.93 -1.80
CA GLY A 195 19.87 -25.09 -2.63
C GLY A 195 19.67 -26.43 -1.95
N LEU A 196 20.21 -27.46 -2.58
CA LEU A 196 20.11 -28.83 -2.09
C LEU A 196 21.23 -29.10 -1.10
N HIS A 197 20.89 -29.17 0.19
CA HIS A 197 21.80 -29.50 1.27
C HIS A 197 21.29 -30.73 2.04
N GLN A 198 22.21 -31.48 2.66
CA GLN A 198 21.79 -32.52 3.59
C GLN A 198 21.16 -31.86 4.83
N PRO A 199 20.07 -32.42 5.39
CA PRO A 199 19.46 -31.91 6.61
C PRO A 199 20.47 -31.85 7.76
N ALA A 200 20.41 -30.78 8.57
CA ALA A 200 21.30 -30.56 9.71
C ALA A 200 22.81 -30.71 9.39
N SER A 201 23.23 -30.37 8.18
CA SER A 201 24.65 -30.42 7.75
C SER A 201 25.44 -29.16 8.10
N ARG A 202 24.75 -28.05 8.38
CA ARG A 202 25.34 -26.76 8.73
C ARG A 202 25.00 -26.38 10.16
N ARG A 203 26.04 -26.25 10.97
CA ARG A 203 25.95 -25.68 12.32
C ARG A 203 25.52 -24.23 12.25
N GLY A 204 24.43 -23.91 12.95
CA GLY A 204 23.90 -22.56 13.05
C GLY A 204 22.39 -22.50 12.85
N THR A 205 21.90 -21.27 12.70
CA THR A 205 20.48 -20.97 12.59
C THR A 205 20.18 -20.32 11.25
N ALA A 206 19.17 -20.81 10.53
CA ALA A 206 18.57 -20.08 9.42
C ALA A 206 17.23 -19.49 9.83
N HIS A 207 16.94 -18.30 9.35
CA HIS A 207 15.66 -17.63 9.57
C HIS A 207 14.91 -17.54 8.25
N TYR A 208 13.75 -18.19 8.17
CA TYR A 208 12.84 -18.11 7.04
C TYR A 208 11.54 -17.43 7.40
N SER A 209 10.94 -16.78 6.42
CA SER A 209 9.59 -16.26 6.53
C SER A 209 8.77 -16.64 5.31
N PHE A 210 7.48 -16.85 5.51
CA PHE A 210 6.63 -17.34 4.43
C PHE A 210 5.21 -16.79 4.50
N ASP A 211 4.61 -16.61 3.33
CA ASP A 211 3.25 -16.09 3.20
C ASP A 211 2.62 -16.45 1.85
N PHE A 212 1.30 -16.33 1.78
CA PHE A 212 0.55 -16.34 0.53
C PHE A 212 0.48 -14.94 -0.07
N ALA A 213 0.83 -14.82 -1.35
CA ALA A 213 0.51 -13.61 -2.09
C ALA A 213 -0.98 -13.59 -2.49
N GLN A 214 -1.46 -12.40 -2.80
CA GLN A 214 -2.69 -12.24 -3.57
C GLN A 214 -2.57 -12.97 -4.91
N GLN A 215 -3.63 -13.68 -5.30
CA GLN A 215 -3.70 -14.41 -6.56
C GLN A 215 -3.52 -13.47 -7.76
N VAL A 216 -2.82 -13.97 -8.77
CA VAL A 216 -2.71 -13.36 -10.11
C VAL A 216 -3.47 -14.20 -11.12
N HIS A 217 -3.62 -13.70 -12.35
CA HIS A 217 -4.41 -14.40 -13.36
C HIS A 217 -3.68 -14.50 -14.70
N TYR A 218 -4.00 -15.51 -15.49
CA TYR A 218 -3.64 -15.57 -16.90
C TYR A 218 -4.79 -16.16 -17.75
N PRO A 219 -4.98 -15.72 -19.00
CA PRO A 219 -4.14 -14.77 -19.72
C PRO A 219 -4.26 -13.31 -19.20
N HIS A 220 -3.14 -12.60 -19.18
CA HIS A 220 -3.00 -11.19 -18.79
C HIS A 220 -2.24 -10.43 -19.89
N ASN A 221 -2.74 -9.26 -20.26
CA ASN A 221 -2.06 -8.34 -21.17
C ASN A 221 -2.19 -6.91 -20.61
N PRO A 222 -1.09 -6.16 -20.47
CA PRO A 222 -1.12 -4.79 -19.94
C PRO A 222 -2.01 -3.84 -20.75
N ASN A 223 -2.13 -4.08 -22.06
CA ASN A 223 -2.92 -3.24 -22.97
C ASN A 223 -4.41 -3.63 -23.03
N GLN A 224 -4.82 -4.73 -22.38
CA GLN A 224 -6.20 -5.21 -22.31
C GLN A 224 -6.95 -5.17 -23.66
N PRO A 225 -6.48 -5.89 -24.70
CA PRO A 225 -7.13 -5.92 -26.00
C PRO A 225 -8.57 -6.43 -25.90
N GLY A 226 -9.46 -5.89 -26.74
CA GLY A 226 -10.90 -6.18 -26.74
C GLY A 226 -11.29 -7.67 -26.62
N PRO A 227 -10.63 -8.60 -27.32
CA PRO A 227 -10.93 -10.04 -27.21
C PRO A 227 -10.76 -10.62 -25.80
N MET A 228 -9.91 -10.04 -24.95
CA MET A 228 -9.73 -10.51 -23.57
C MET A 228 -10.97 -10.34 -22.70
N TYR A 229 -11.88 -9.42 -23.03
CA TYR A 229 -13.13 -9.24 -22.28
C TYR A 229 -14.05 -10.48 -22.35
N PHE A 230 -13.87 -11.34 -23.36
CA PHE A 230 -14.66 -12.55 -23.53
C PHE A 230 -13.99 -13.80 -22.90
N LEU A 231 -12.78 -13.66 -22.34
CA LEU A 231 -12.06 -14.76 -21.71
C LEU A 231 -12.33 -14.77 -20.20
N CYS A 232 -12.40 -15.97 -19.62
CA CYS A 232 -12.35 -16.15 -18.18
C CYS A 232 -10.88 -16.42 -17.77
N PRO A 233 -10.21 -15.50 -17.06
CA PRO A 233 -8.83 -15.70 -16.65
C PRO A 233 -8.74 -16.81 -15.59
N ARG A 234 -7.75 -17.70 -15.75
CA ARG A 234 -7.38 -18.70 -14.75
C ARG A 234 -6.67 -18.04 -13.59
N LYS A 235 -6.97 -18.49 -12.37
CA LYS A 235 -6.30 -18.04 -11.15
C LYS A 235 -4.97 -18.75 -10.97
N CYS A 236 -4.00 -18.04 -10.43
CA CYS A 236 -2.76 -18.63 -9.96
C CYS A 236 -2.52 -18.21 -8.50
N GLY A 237 -2.45 -19.22 -7.63
CA GLY A 237 -2.00 -19.06 -6.25
C GLY A 237 -0.49 -18.89 -6.21
N ILE A 238 -0.01 -18.07 -5.28
CA ILE A 238 1.43 -17.85 -5.06
C ILE A 238 1.69 -18.01 -3.57
N PHE A 239 2.65 -18.86 -3.23
CA PHE A 239 3.18 -19.01 -1.89
C PHE A 239 4.69 -18.77 -1.93
N GLY A 240 5.21 -17.91 -1.08
CA GLY A 240 6.62 -17.53 -1.07
C GLY A 240 7.28 -17.95 0.24
N VAL A 241 8.48 -18.52 0.15
CA VAL A 241 9.37 -18.75 1.30
C VAL A 241 10.65 -17.95 1.06
N CYS A 242 10.87 -16.95 1.90
CA CYS A 242 12.02 -16.06 1.85
C CYS A 242 13.02 -16.47 2.93
N CYS A 243 14.30 -16.50 2.57
CA CYS A 243 15.35 -16.50 3.58
C CYS A 243 15.59 -15.07 4.04
N GLU A 244 15.64 -14.84 5.35
CA GLU A 244 15.85 -13.50 5.88
C GLU A 244 17.34 -13.12 5.92
N GLY A 245 18.22 -14.15 5.92
CA GLY A 245 19.67 -14.00 5.94
C GLY A 245 20.28 -13.64 4.58
N ILE A 246 19.65 -14.06 3.49
CA ILE A 246 20.10 -13.83 2.11
C ILE A 246 18.93 -13.33 1.27
N PRO A 247 19.15 -12.50 0.24
CA PRO A 247 18.07 -11.82 -0.46
C PRO A 247 17.17 -12.72 -1.34
N GLU A 248 17.12 -14.03 -1.11
CA GLU A 248 16.47 -15.05 -1.96
C GLU A 248 15.08 -15.48 -1.47
N GLN A 249 14.19 -15.71 -2.44
CA GLN A 249 12.85 -16.24 -2.20
C GLN A 249 12.46 -17.30 -3.22
N VAL A 250 12.00 -18.45 -2.72
CA VAL A 250 11.37 -19.49 -3.53
C VAL A 250 9.87 -19.20 -3.64
N ASN A 251 9.36 -19.14 -4.86
CA ASN A 251 7.94 -18.94 -5.14
C ASN A 251 7.31 -20.22 -5.69
N TYR A 252 6.26 -20.70 -5.04
CA TYR A 252 5.42 -21.78 -5.51
C TYR A 252 4.24 -21.19 -6.28
N LEU A 253 4.17 -21.49 -7.58
CA LEU A 253 3.09 -21.08 -8.47
C LEU A 253 2.08 -22.22 -8.61
N VAL A 254 0.82 -21.95 -8.30
CA VAL A 254 -0.24 -22.97 -8.20
C VAL A 254 -1.36 -22.63 -9.18
N ASP A 255 -1.41 -23.35 -10.31
CA ASP A 255 -2.52 -23.24 -11.27
C ASP A 255 -3.86 -23.57 -10.60
N GLU A 256 -4.93 -22.89 -11.01
CA GLU A 256 -6.29 -23.10 -10.52
C GLU A 256 -6.73 -24.57 -10.56
N GLY A 257 -6.34 -25.32 -11.60
CA GLY A 257 -6.66 -26.74 -11.76
C GLY A 257 -5.95 -27.66 -10.77
N MET A 258 -4.88 -27.19 -10.12
CA MET A 258 -4.09 -27.94 -9.13
C MET A 258 -4.38 -27.47 -7.69
N SER A 259 -5.12 -26.38 -7.52
CA SER A 259 -5.41 -25.80 -6.22
C SER A 259 -6.51 -26.58 -5.48
N SER A 260 -6.11 -27.50 -4.59
CA SER A 260 -7.06 -28.23 -3.73
C SER A 260 -7.57 -27.41 -2.55
N SER A 261 -6.73 -26.57 -1.92
CA SER A 261 -7.11 -25.56 -0.91
C SER A 261 -5.92 -24.66 -0.54
N LYS A 262 -6.19 -23.58 0.20
CA LYS A 262 -5.16 -22.77 0.90
C LYS A 262 -4.93 -23.21 2.35
N GLY A 263 -5.32 -24.42 2.75
CA GLY A 263 -5.24 -24.89 4.13
C GLY A 263 -3.83 -25.29 4.59
N SER A 264 -3.73 -25.77 5.83
CA SER A 264 -2.48 -26.25 6.45
C SER A 264 -1.74 -27.30 5.61
N ASN A 265 -2.44 -28.24 4.98
CA ASN A 265 -1.81 -29.26 4.14
C ASN A 265 -1.01 -28.66 2.97
N ALA A 266 -1.50 -27.59 2.35
CA ALA A 266 -0.79 -26.93 1.27
C ALA A 266 0.49 -26.26 1.81
N VAL A 267 0.39 -25.52 2.92
CA VAL A 267 1.54 -24.91 3.60
C VAL A 267 2.59 -25.96 3.94
N LEU A 268 2.18 -27.08 4.53
CA LEU A 268 3.08 -28.17 4.91
C LEU A 268 3.79 -28.78 3.70
N SER A 269 3.08 -29.01 2.59
CA SER A 269 3.70 -29.51 1.36
C SER A 269 4.75 -28.54 0.82
N TYR A 270 4.46 -27.24 0.79
CA TYR A 270 5.41 -26.23 0.31
C TYR A 270 6.62 -26.10 1.24
N LEU A 271 6.41 -26.08 2.56
CA LEU A 271 7.50 -26.02 3.52
C LEU A 271 8.36 -27.27 3.48
N HIS A 272 7.75 -28.46 3.40
CA HIS A 272 8.49 -29.70 3.32
C HIS A 272 9.33 -29.79 2.05
N HIS A 273 8.75 -29.45 0.90
CA HIS A 273 9.50 -29.33 -0.33
C HIS A 273 10.62 -28.28 -0.21
N PHE A 274 10.34 -27.13 0.41
CA PHE A 274 11.33 -26.07 0.59
C PHE A 274 12.54 -26.56 1.37
N PHE A 275 12.32 -27.16 2.53
CA PHE A 275 13.43 -27.62 3.37
C PHE A 275 14.23 -28.77 2.77
N LEU A 276 13.63 -29.58 1.89
CA LEU A 276 14.33 -30.65 1.20
C LEU A 276 15.17 -30.16 0.01
N HIS A 277 14.76 -29.08 -0.67
CA HIS A 277 15.36 -28.67 -1.94
C HIS A 277 16.04 -27.31 -1.95
N TYR A 278 15.71 -26.46 -0.97
CA TYR A 278 16.14 -25.05 -0.93
C TYR A 278 16.57 -24.59 0.47
N GLY A 279 16.59 -25.48 1.48
CA GLY A 279 17.13 -25.15 2.81
C GLY A 279 18.64 -24.89 2.75
N LEU A 280 19.21 -24.33 3.81
CA LEU A 280 20.67 -24.08 3.91
C LEU A 280 21.40 -25.23 4.63
N GLY A 281 20.70 -26.34 4.85
CA GLY A 281 21.20 -27.47 5.65
C GLY A 281 21.30 -27.16 7.15
N GLU A 282 20.59 -26.14 7.62
CA GLU A 282 20.66 -25.65 9.00
C GLU A 282 20.23 -26.70 10.04
N GLU A 283 20.94 -26.73 11.17
CA GLU A 283 20.52 -27.49 12.37
C GLU A 283 19.32 -26.83 13.05
N ASN A 284 19.34 -25.49 13.17
CA ASN A 284 18.29 -24.74 13.84
C ASN A 284 17.55 -23.86 12.84
N VAL A 285 16.23 -23.84 12.93
CA VAL A 285 15.41 -22.99 12.06
C VAL A 285 14.48 -22.09 12.86
N GLU A 286 14.48 -20.82 12.48
CA GLU A 286 13.57 -19.80 12.98
C GLU A 286 12.58 -19.43 11.88
N LEU A 287 11.30 -19.48 12.20
CA LEU A 287 10.22 -19.25 11.24
C LEU A 287 9.40 -18.04 11.66
N HIS A 288 9.06 -17.19 10.68
CA HIS A 288 8.11 -16.10 10.85
C HIS A 288 6.96 -16.22 9.84
N CYS A 289 5.73 -16.20 10.33
CA CYS A 289 4.54 -16.27 9.50
C CYS A 289 3.36 -15.54 10.13
N ASP A 290 2.26 -15.43 9.38
CA ASP A 290 1.03 -14.84 9.90
C ASP A 290 0.36 -15.74 10.96
N ASN A 291 -0.45 -15.13 11.82
CA ASN A 291 -1.19 -15.84 12.87
C ASN A 291 -2.51 -16.44 12.34
N CYS A 292 -2.52 -17.00 11.13
CA CYS A 292 -3.72 -17.59 10.53
C CYS A 292 -3.94 -19.03 11.04
N SER A 293 -5.00 -19.26 11.81
CA SER A 293 -5.29 -20.58 12.41
C SER A 293 -5.58 -21.66 11.36
N GLY A 294 -6.29 -21.33 10.29
CA GLY A 294 -6.61 -22.27 9.21
C GLY A 294 -5.40 -22.73 8.38
N GLN A 295 -4.26 -22.04 8.50
CA GLN A 295 -3.08 -22.25 7.66
C GLN A 295 -1.86 -22.60 8.49
N ASN A 296 -1.44 -21.70 9.38
CA ASN A 296 -0.14 -21.72 10.04
C ASN A 296 -0.24 -22.05 11.54
N LYS A 297 -1.18 -21.42 12.26
CA LYS A 297 -1.32 -21.59 13.72
C LYS A 297 -2.31 -22.71 14.07
N ASN A 298 -1.98 -23.95 13.73
CA ASN A 298 -2.77 -25.13 14.07
C ASN A 298 -1.89 -26.33 14.46
N ASN A 299 -2.53 -27.35 15.04
CA ASN A 299 -1.87 -28.55 15.55
C ASN A 299 -1.12 -29.32 14.44
N PHE A 300 -1.64 -29.37 13.21
CA PHE A 300 -0.97 -30.09 12.12
C PHE A 300 0.40 -29.47 11.79
N VAL A 301 0.46 -28.14 11.71
CA VAL A 301 1.73 -27.44 11.46
C VAL A 301 2.70 -27.58 12.63
N MET A 302 2.21 -27.46 13.87
CA MET A 302 3.06 -27.68 15.05
C MET A 302 3.61 -29.12 15.11
N TRP A 303 2.75 -30.12 14.86
CA TRP A 303 3.15 -31.53 14.84
C TRP A 303 4.14 -31.85 13.73
N TYR A 304 4.01 -31.21 12.57
CA TYR A 304 4.99 -31.34 11.49
C TYR A 304 6.38 -30.87 11.93
N PHE A 305 6.49 -29.72 12.60
CA PHE A 305 7.78 -29.23 13.09
C PHE A 305 8.38 -30.14 14.16
N VAL A 306 7.55 -30.65 15.08
CA VAL A 306 7.99 -31.68 16.05
C VAL A 306 8.45 -32.94 15.33
N TRP A 307 7.69 -33.43 14.35
CA TRP A 307 8.06 -34.59 13.54
C TRP A 307 9.43 -34.39 12.87
N ARG A 308 9.70 -33.19 12.34
CA ARG A 308 11.02 -32.87 11.75
C ARG A 308 12.15 -32.99 12.74
N THR A 309 11.97 -32.49 13.97
CA THR A 309 12.99 -32.61 15.02
C THR A 309 13.23 -34.06 15.44
N LEU A 310 12.15 -34.85 15.58
CA LEU A 310 12.26 -36.27 15.94
C LEU A 310 12.98 -37.12 14.88
N HIS A 311 12.95 -36.69 13.62
CA HIS A 311 13.61 -37.40 12.51
C HIS A 311 15.03 -36.87 12.22
N GLY A 312 15.54 -35.95 13.05
CA GLY A 312 16.89 -35.40 12.89
C GLY A 312 17.04 -34.52 11.64
N PHE A 313 15.95 -34.00 11.09
CA PHE A 313 16.04 -33.05 9.98
C PHE A 313 16.46 -31.66 10.44
N HIS A 314 16.14 -31.34 11.70
CA HIS A 314 16.49 -30.13 12.45
C HIS A 314 16.67 -30.51 13.92
N ASP A 315 17.55 -29.83 14.63
CA ASP A 315 17.68 -29.98 16.09
C ASP A 315 16.64 -29.14 16.83
N ASN A 316 16.37 -27.92 16.32
CA ASN A 316 15.38 -27.02 16.91
C ASN A 316 14.59 -26.28 15.82
N VAL A 317 13.29 -26.11 16.06
CA VAL A 317 12.38 -25.34 15.21
C VAL A 317 11.65 -24.31 16.08
N ALA A 318 11.96 -23.03 15.89
CA ALA A 318 11.27 -21.92 16.54
C ALA A 318 10.27 -21.28 15.55
N VAL A 319 9.03 -21.08 15.98
CA VAL A 319 7.96 -20.48 15.14
C VAL A 319 7.41 -19.24 15.81
N ASN A 320 7.46 -18.12 15.09
CA ASN A 320 7.03 -16.81 15.54
C ASN A 320 5.85 -16.34 14.68
N PHE A 321 4.75 -15.99 15.35
CA PHE A 321 3.53 -15.53 14.69
C PHE A 321 3.41 -14.03 14.78
N LEU A 322 3.38 -13.36 13.64
CA LEU A 322 3.21 -11.91 13.59
C LEU A 322 1.76 -11.51 13.90
N ILE A 323 1.59 -10.41 14.64
CA ILE A 323 0.27 -9.81 14.88
C ILE A 323 -0.40 -9.42 13.55
N ALA A 324 -1.63 -9.90 13.34
CA ALA A 324 -2.43 -9.61 12.16
C ALA A 324 -2.62 -8.10 11.93
N GLY A 325 -2.40 -7.66 10.69
CA GLY A 325 -2.42 -6.25 10.28
C GLY A 325 -1.17 -5.44 10.65
N HIS A 326 -0.17 -6.08 11.27
CA HIS A 326 1.20 -5.58 11.44
C HIS A 326 2.23 -6.48 10.74
N THR A 327 1.77 -7.35 9.86
CA THR A 327 2.51 -8.42 9.19
C THR A 327 3.31 -7.96 7.98
N LYS A 328 4.01 -6.81 8.01
CA LYS A 328 4.85 -6.41 6.87
C LYS A 328 6.25 -7.01 6.95
N PHE A 329 6.53 -8.06 6.21
CA PHE A 329 7.84 -8.75 6.23
C PHE A 329 8.32 -9.11 4.81
N SER A 330 9.45 -9.80 4.69
CA SER A 330 10.19 -9.93 3.42
C SER A 330 9.38 -10.48 2.23
N PRO A 331 8.51 -11.51 2.38
CA PRO A 331 7.67 -12.01 1.30
C PRO A 331 6.77 -10.96 0.68
N ASP A 332 6.19 -10.04 1.46
CA ASP A 332 5.36 -8.95 0.92
C ASP A 332 6.13 -8.06 -0.05
N TRP A 333 7.40 -7.79 0.26
CA TRP A 333 8.26 -6.97 -0.58
C TRP A 333 8.57 -7.69 -1.89
N CYS A 334 8.95 -8.97 -1.83
CA CYS A 334 9.20 -9.81 -3.01
C CYS A 334 7.95 -9.95 -3.89
N PHE A 335 6.78 -10.18 -3.30
CA PHE A 335 5.51 -10.20 -4.04
C PHE A 335 5.19 -8.86 -4.67
N GLY A 336 5.57 -7.75 -4.03
CA GLY A 336 5.48 -6.40 -4.58
C GLY A 336 6.27 -6.25 -5.89
N LEU A 337 7.51 -6.77 -5.92
CA LEU A 337 8.37 -6.77 -7.11
C LEU A 337 7.78 -7.65 -8.22
N LEU A 338 7.36 -8.88 -7.89
CA LEU A 338 6.67 -9.78 -8.81
C LEU A 338 5.46 -9.10 -9.44
N LYS A 339 4.57 -8.50 -8.64
CA LYS A 339 3.39 -7.80 -9.14
C LYS A 339 3.73 -6.58 -9.99
N GLN A 340 4.82 -5.87 -9.68
CA GLN A 340 5.28 -4.76 -10.50
C GLN A 340 5.73 -5.20 -11.88
N ARG A 341 6.41 -6.34 -11.97
CA ARG A 341 6.82 -6.96 -13.24
C ARG A 341 5.61 -7.50 -13.99
N TYR A 342 4.77 -8.29 -13.33
CA TYR A 342 3.54 -8.89 -13.89
C TYR A 342 2.65 -7.85 -14.59
N ARG A 343 2.39 -6.69 -13.97
CA ARG A 343 1.57 -5.60 -14.55
C ARG A 343 2.10 -5.03 -15.87
N LYS A 344 3.35 -5.33 -16.22
CA LYS A 344 4.03 -4.84 -17.44
C LYS A 344 4.29 -5.97 -18.44
N CYS A 345 3.89 -7.21 -18.15
CA CYS A 345 4.14 -8.37 -18.99
C CYS A 345 2.86 -8.90 -19.60
N VAL A 346 2.98 -9.43 -20.81
CA VAL A 346 1.99 -10.37 -21.33
C VAL A 346 2.27 -11.72 -20.69
N VAL A 347 1.24 -12.32 -20.09
CA VAL A 347 1.33 -13.63 -19.41
C VAL A 347 0.19 -14.48 -19.94
N SER A 348 0.47 -15.43 -20.80
CA SER A 348 -0.53 -16.27 -21.45
C SER A 348 -0.72 -17.60 -20.72
N CYS A 349 0.33 -18.10 -20.06
CA CYS A 349 0.33 -19.38 -19.36
C CYS A 349 1.14 -19.35 -18.05
N LEU A 350 1.18 -20.47 -17.34
CA LEU A 350 1.95 -20.62 -16.10
C LEU A 350 3.46 -20.44 -16.33
N GLY A 351 4.01 -20.93 -17.45
CA GLY A 351 5.41 -20.74 -17.80
C GLY A 351 5.79 -19.28 -18.02
N ASP A 352 4.90 -18.47 -18.60
CA ASP A 352 5.12 -17.02 -18.70
C ASP A 352 5.14 -16.36 -17.32
N LEU A 353 4.36 -16.89 -16.36
CA LEU A 353 4.35 -16.39 -15.00
C LEU A 353 5.64 -16.77 -14.25
N GLU A 354 6.16 -17.97 -14.45
CA GLU A 354 7.48 -18.38 -13.96
C GLU A 354 8.58 -17.44 -14.47
N GLU A 355 8.55 -17.09 -15.76
CA GLU A 355 9.46 -16.13 -16.35
C GLU A 355 9.33 -14.72 -15.74
N VAL A 356 8.11 -14.31 -15.41
CA VAL A 356 7.85 -13.07 -14.68
C VAL A 356 8.47 -13.10 -13.29
N VAL A 357 8.38 -14.21 -12.56
CA VAL A 357 9.02 -14.38 -11.25
C VAL A 357 10.54 -14.24 -11.40
N ARG A 358 11.14 -15.01 -12.30
CA ARG A 358 12.58 -15.05 -12.54
C ARG A 358 13.16 -13.69 -12.97
N THR A 359 12.37 -12.88 -13.67
CA THR A 359 12.77 -11.54 -14.14
C THR A 359 12.21 -10.39 -13.29
N SER A 360 11.62 -10.69 -12.13
CA SER A 360 11.03 -9.66 -11.27
C SER A 360 12.06 -8.83 -10.51
N THR A 361 13.27 -9.36 -10.31
CA THR A 361 14.40 -8.70 -9.65
C THR A 361 15.51 -8.42 -10.67
N ARG A 362 16.21 -7.28 -10.53
CA ARG A 362 17.27 -6.87 -11.50
C ARG A 362 18.53 -7.75 -11.39
N SER A 363 18.66 -8.49 -10.31
CA SER A 363 19.79 -9.35 -9.98
C SER A 363 19.47 -10.84 -10.10
N GLY A 364 18.25 -11.23 -10.53
CA GLY A 364 17.87 -12.64 -10.68
C GLY A 364 17.75 -13.41 -9.36
N VAL A 365 17.51 -12.67 -8.27
CA VAL A 365 17.31 -13.17 -6.91
C VAL A 365 15.84 -13.50 -6.68
#